data_AF-A0A2S6ABG1-F1
#
_entry.id   AF-A0A2S6ABG1-F1
#
_cell.length_a   1.000
_cell.length_b   1.000
_cell.length_c   1.000
_cell.angle_alpha   90.00
_cell.angle_beta   90.00
_cell.angle_gamma   90.00
#
_symmetry.space_group_name_H-M   'P 1'
#
loop_
_entity.id
_entity.type
_entity.pdbx_description
1 polymer ?
#
loop_
_entity_poly.entity_id
_entity_poly.type
_entity_poly.pdbx_seq_one_letter_code
_entity_poly.pdbx_strand_id
1 'polypeptide(L)' 'MVGSRSGTRSASSSSVYKDVTQYTFRKTVATLIAEMADSKTAAKQLGHSREGVTERHYIVSPERAPDSSAVLEEGLGRAS' A
#
# COMPACT_ATOMS: atom_id res chain seq x y z
N MET A 1 6.10 31.29 24.94
CA MET A 1 5.63 29.91 24.69
C MET A 1 5.50 29.76 23.18
N VAL A 2 6.52 29.17 22.53
CA VAL A 2 6.67 29.13 21.07
C VAL A 2 5.75 28.07 20.47
N GLY A 3 4.81 28.49 19.63
CA GLY A 3 3.97 27.59 18.84
C GLY A 3 4.75 27.02 17.66
N SER A 4 5.19 25.77 17.78
CA SER A 4 5.76 25.00 16.67
C SER A 4 4.63 24.51 15.75
N ARG A 5 4.37 25.22 14.65
CA ARG A 5 3.64 24.64 13.51
C ARG A 5 4.68 23.97 12.62
N SER A 6 4.74 22.64 12.70
CA SER A 6 5.55 21.80 11.81
C SER A 6 5.18 22.11 10.36
N GLY A 7 6.10 22.73 9.63
CA GLY A 7 5.93 23.10 8.24
C GLY A 7 6.27 21.93 7.32
N THR A 8 5.33 21.49 6.49
CA THR A 8 5.66 20.76 5.26
C THR A 8 5.77 21.80 4.14
N ARG A 9 7.00 22.15 3.76
CA ARG A 9 7.24 22.96 2.55
C ARG A 9 6.93 22.09 1.32
N SER A 10 5.97 22.54 0.52
CA SER A 10 5.70 22.01 -0.83
C SER A 10 6.92 22.27 -1.73
N ALA A 11 7.37 21.25 -2.45
CA ALA A 11 8.46 21.36 -3.40
C ALA A 11 7.90 21.68 -4.81
N SER A 12 8.39 22.79 -5.38
CA SER A 12 8.44 23.19 -6.81
C SER A 12 7.25 22.91 -7.73
N SER A 13 6.63 23.98 -8.24
CA SER A 13 5.49 24.02 -9.17
C SER A 13 5.78 23.60 -10.63
N SER A 14 7.00 23.11 -10.96
CA SER A 14 7.36 22.61 -12.30
C SER A 14 7.99 21.21 -12.30
N SER A 15 7.67 20.39 -11.31
CA SER A 15 8.17 19.03 -11.21
C SER A 15 7.30 18.02 -11.99
N VAL A 16 7.89 17.02 -12.65
CA VAL A 16 7.16 15.84 -13.17
C VAL A 16 6.47 15.03 -12.06
N TYR A 17 6.71 15.39 -10.80
CA TYR A 17 6.14 14.78 -9.60
C TYR A 17 4.96 15.57 -9.01
N LYS A 18 4.23 16.36 -9.80
CA LYS A 18 3.09 17.19 -9.32
C LYS A 18 2.06 16.39 -8.51
N ASP A 19 1.87 15.12 -8.84
CA ASP A 19 0.91 14.23 -8.17
C ASP A 19 1.55 13.32 -7.10
N VAL A 20 2.86 13.46 -6.87
CA VAL A 20 3.54 12.75 -5.79
C VAL A 20 3.31 13.50 -4.49
N THR A 21 2.61 12.84 -3.58
CA THR A 21 2.37 13.31 -2.22
C THR A 21 3.08 12.38 -1.24
N GLN A 22 3.20 12.79 0.01
CA GLN A 22 3.68 11.88 1.05
C GLN A 22 2.80 10.62 1.15
N TYR A 23 1.50 10.74 0.84
CA TYR A 23 0.59 9.61 0.85
C TYR A 23 0.91 8.60 -0.26
N THR A 24 1.09 9.06 -1.51
CA THR A 24 1.39 8.17 -2.63
C THR A 24 2.77 7.52 -2.48
N PHE A 25 3.76 8.25 -1.97
CA PHE A 25 5.07 7.66 -1.64
C PHE A 25 4.98 6.56 -0.58
N ARG A 26 4.30 6.82 0.55
CA ARG A 26 4.10 5.82 1.62
C ARG A 26 3.34 4.60 1.10
N LYS A 27 2.38 4.80 0.20
CA LYS A 27 1.60 3.73 -0.41
C LYS A 27 2.48 2.82 -1.29
N THR A 28 3.37 3.40 -2.10
CA THR A 28 4.33 2.62 -2.89
C THR A 28 5.28 1.81 -2.00
N VAL A 29 5.89 2.44 -0.99
CA VAL A 29 6.83 1.76 -0.09
C VAL A 29 6.16 0.62 0.68
N ALA A 30 4.96 0.85 1.23
CA ALA A 30 4.25 -0.17 1.99
C ALA A 30 3.79 -1.34 1.12
N THR A 31 3.37 -1.08 -0.12
CA THR A 31 3.01 -2.14 -1.08
C THR A 31 4.22 -3.03 -1.40
N LEU A 32 5.38 -2.44 -1.73
CA LEU A 32 6.60 -3.20 -2.01
C LEU A 32 7.05 -4.06 -0.83
N ILE A 33 7.00 -3.53 0.39
CA ILE A 33 7.37 -4.30 1.59
C ILE A 33 6.37 -5.43 1.85
N ALA A 34 5.08 -5.19 1.65
CA ALA A 34 4.06 -6.20 1.85
C ALA A 34 4.18 -7.36 0.84
N GLU A 35 4.55 -7.06 -0.40
CA GLU A 35 4.81 -8.06 -1.44
C GLU A 35 6.06 -8.89 -1.15
N MET A 36 7.12 -8.27 -0.62
CA MET A 36 8.41 -8.94 -0.37
C MET A 36 8.51 -9.61 1.01
N ALA A 37 7.70 -9.17 1.98
CA ALA A 37 7.73 -9.66 3.35
C ALA A 37 6.31 -9.93 3.87
N ASP A 38 5.69 -8.93 4.51
CA ASP A 38 4.32 -9.01 5.02
C ASP A 38 3.77 -7.61 5.38
N SER A 39 2.45 -7.53 5.57
CA SER A 39 1.72 -6.30 5.97
C SER A 39 2.18 -5.76 7.33
N LYS A 40 2.59 -6.64 8.24
CA LYS A 40 3.05 -6.29 9.59
C LYS A 40 4.37 -5.53 9.55
N THR A 41 5.30 -5.97 8.70
CA THR A 41 6.61 -5.35 8.47
C THR A 41 6.42 -4.01 7.78
N ALA A 42 5.53 -3.94 6.78
CA ALA A 42 5.14 -2.67 6.17
C ALA A 42 4.58 -1.68 7.22
N ALA A 43 3.72 -2.14 8.13
CA ALA A 43 3.16 -1.28 9.19
C ALA A 43 4.21 -0.77 10.17
N LYS A 44 5.17 -1.61 10.56
CA LYS A 44 6.32 -1.20 11.39
C LYS A 44 7.18 -0.16 10.69
N GLN A 45 7.43 -0.32 9.38
CA GLN A 45 8.22 0.65 8.60
C GLN A 45 7.56 2.04 8.55
N LEU A 46 6.23 2.09 8.50
CA LEU A 46 5.49 3.35 8.55
C LEU A 46 5.29 3.91 9.98
N GLY A 47 5.71 3.17 11.01
CA GLY A 47 5.51 3.55 12.41
C GLY A 47 4.06 3.40 12.90
N HIS A 48 3.25 2.55 12.25
CA HIS A 48 1.87 2.32 12.67
C HIS A 48 1.78 1.21 13.73
N SER A 49 1.12 1.51 14.85
CA SER A 49 0.85 0.55 15.91
C SER A 49 -0.25 -0.46 15.56
N ARG A 50 -1.13 -0.09 14.63
CA ARG A 50 -2.21 -0.93 14.10
C ARG A 50 -1.93 -1.30 12.65
N GLU A 51 -1.70 -2.59 12.41
CA GLU A 51 -1.40 -3.12 11.08
C GLU A 51 -2.51 -2.84 10.05
N GLY A 52 -3.79 -2.98 10.45
CA GLY A 52 -4.93 -2.77 9.55
C GLY A 52 -5.04 -1.36 8.97
N VAL A 53 -4.40 -0.35 9.58
CA VAL A 53 -4.32 1.00 8.98
C VAL A 53 -3.42 0.99 7.74
N THR A 54 -2.30 0.29 7.81
CA THR A 54 -1.36 0.14 6.70
C THR A 54 -1.98 -0.69 5.59
N GLU A 55 -2.57 -1.82 5.94
CA GLU A 55 -3.23 -2.71 4.99
C GLU A 55 -4.34 -2.00 4.20
N ARG A 56 -5.22 -1.28 4.89
CA ARG A 56 -6.35 -0.60 4.25
C ARG A 56 -5.95 0.61 3.41
N HIS A 57 -4.99 1.41 3.88
CA HIS A 57 -4.75 2.74 3.30
C HIS A 57 -3.46 2.84 2.49
N TYR A 58 -2.50 1.95 2.72
CA TYR A 58 -1.15 2.07 2.20
C TYR A 58 -0.68 0.82 1.42
N ILE A 59 -1.37 -0.31 1.48
CA ILE A 59 -1.08 -1.47 0.63
C ILE A 59 -2.08 -1.48 -0.53
N VAL A 60 -1.56 -1.54 -1.75
CA VAL A 60 -2.39 -1.72 -2.95
C VAL A 60 -2.81 -3.19 -3.00
N SER A 61 -4.12 -3.44 -3.06
CA SER A 61 -4.61 -4.77 -3.41
C SER A 61 -4.26 -5.05 -4.87
N PRO A 62 -3.72 -6.24 -5.20
CA PRO A 62 -3.49 -6.59 -6.59
C PRO A 62 -4.79 -6.42 -7.39
N GLU A 63 -4.67 -5.88 -8.61
CA GLU A 63 -5.77 -5.80 -9.58
C GLU A 63 -6.50 -7.15 -9.62
N ARG A 64 -7.84 -7.09 -9.63
CA ARG A 64 -8.75 -8.23 -9.46
C ARG A 64 -8.22 -9.46 -10.19
N ALA A 65 -7.89 -10.51 -9.43
CA ALA A 65 -7.35 -11.74 -10.00
C ALA A 65 -8.31 -12.29 -11.08
N PRO A 66 -7.77 -12.85 -12.18
CA PRO A 66 -8.60 -13.48 -13.19
C PRO A 66 -9.44 -14.60 -12.58
N ASP A 67 -10.64 -14.82 -13.12
CA ASP A 67 -11.52 -15.89 -12.66
C ASP A 67 -10.79 -17.24 -12.76
N SER A 68 -10.52 -17.82 -11.60
CA SER A 68 -9.81 -19.10 -11.47
C SER A 68 -10.76 -20.25 -11.18
N SER A 69 -12.08 -20.02 -11.21
CA SER A 69 -13.09 -21.02 -10.85
C SER A 69 -12.92 -22.31 -11.65
N ALA A 70 -12.68 -22.22 -12.97
CA ALA A 70 -12.46 -23.40 -13.81
C ALA A 70 -11.27 -24.28 -13.35
N VAL A 71 -10.14 -23.65 -13.01
CA VAL A 71 -8.94 -24.35 -12.51
C VAL A 71 -9.21 -25.00 -11.16
N LEU A 72 -9.97 -24.33 -10.31
CA LEU A 72 -10.34 -24.84 -8.98
C LEU A 72 -11.33 -26.00 -9.09
N GLU A 73 -12.33 -25.93 -9.98
CA GLU A 73 -13.29 -27.01 -10.19
C GLU A 73 -12.62 -28.28 -10.77
N GLU A 74 -11.62 -28.11 -11.65
CA GLU A 74 -10.80 -29.22 -12.16
C GLU A 74 -9.93 -29.83 -11.05
N GLY A 75 -9.18 -29.01 -10.30
CA GLY A 75 -8.31 -29.48 -9.23
C GLY A 75 -9.05 -30.08 -8.03
N LEU A 76 -10.31 -29.67 -7.79
CA LEU A 76 -11.17 -30.19 -6.74
C LEU A 76 -12.02 -31.40 -7.19
N GLY A 77 -11.87 -31.86 -8.44
CA GLY A 77 -12.57 -33.03 -8.97
C GLY A 77 -14.08 -32.83 -9.14
N ARG A 78 -14.53 -31.59 -9.35
CA ARG A 78 -15.95 -31.23 -9.53
C ARG A 78 -16.36 -31.09 -10.99
N ALA A 79 -15.40 -30.93 -11.90
CA ALA A 79 -15.64 -31.04 -13.33
C ALA A 79 -15.77 -32.54 -13.70
N SER A 80 -17.01 -32.99 -13.92
CA SER A 80 -17.34 -34.32 -14.48
C SER A 80 -17.70 -34.20 -15.95
#